data_AF-A0A1I7HCR0-F1
#
_entry.id   AF-A0A1I7HCR0-F1
#
_cell.length_a   1.000
_cell.length_b   1.000
_cell.length_c   1.000
_cell.angle_alpha   90.00
_cell.angle_beta   90.00
_cell.angle_gamma   90.00
#
_symmetry.space_group_name_H-M   'P 1'
#
loop_
_entity.id
_entity.type
_entity.pdbx_description
1 polymer ?
#
loop_
_entity_poly.entity_id
_entity_poly.type
_entity_poly.pdbx_seq_one_letter_code
_entity_poly.pdbx_strand_id
1 'polypeptide(L)' 'MYADIFGTIPIAEALLAKGALLGTILSFMMAVTTLSLPSLIMLKKAIKPKLLATFIAICTVGIIIVGYGFNAIAYLLV' A
#
# COMPACT_ATOMS: atom_id res chain seq x y z
N MET A 1 17.22 -1.04 3.96
CA MET A 1 16.71 -2.42 3.85
C MET A 1 15.36 -2.52 4.55
N TYR A 2 14.38 -1.77 4.08
CA TYR A 2 12.98 -1.89 4.48
C TYR A 2 12.16 -2.03 3.21
N ALA A 3 10.91 -2.47 3.32
CA ALA A 3 10.11 -2.79 2.16
C ALA A 3 10.01 -1.57 1.23
N ASP A 4 10.56 -1.72 0.03
CA ASP A 4 10.81 -0.63 -0.91
C ASP A 4 10.05 -0.91 -2.20
N ILE A 5 9.65 0.15 -2.90
CA ILE A 5 8.86 0.07 -4.14
C ILE A 5 9.56 -0.85 -5.14
N PHE A 6 10.88 -0.72 -5.28
CA PHE A 6 11.67 -1.54 -6.21
C PHE A 6 11.60 -3.05 -5.91
N GLY A 7 11.52 -3.44 -4.63
CA GLY A 7 11.35 -4.85 -4.26
C GLY A 7 9.94 -5.39 -4.55
N THR A 8 8.96 -4.49 -4.67
CA THR A 8 7.57 -4.87 -5.00
C THR A 8 7.28 -4.93 -6.49
N ILE A 9 8.11 -4.34 -7.35
CA ILE A 9 7.96 -4.37 -8.82
C ILE A 9 7.82 -5.81 -9.37
N PRO A 10 8.72 -6.76 -9.09
CA PRO A 10 8.58 -8.12 -9.65
C PRO A 10 7.32 -8.84 -9.15
N ILE A 11 6.85 -8.52 -7.94
CA ILE A 11 5.58 -9.05 -7.40
C ILE A 11 4.40 -8.41 -8.13
N ALA A 12 4.45 -7.09 -8.36
CA ALA A 12 3.45 -6.34 -9.09
C ALA A 12 3.31 -6.85 -10.53
N GLU A 13 4.42 -7.10 -11.22
CA GLU A 13 4.44 -7.68 -12.57
C GLU A 13 3.85 -9.10 -12.58
N ALA A 14 4.21 -9.94 -11.60
CA ALA A 14 3.65 -11.28 -11.49
C ALA A 14 2.13 -11.24 -11.22
N LEU A 15 1.65 -10.32 -10.38
CA LEU A 15 0.22 -10.12 -10.12
C LEU A 15 -0.52 -9.61 -11.36
N LEU A 16 0.07 -8.67 -12.10
CA LEU A 16 -0.49 -8.17 -13.35
C LEU A 16 -0.60 -9.29 -14.40
N ALA A 17 0.44 -10.11 -14.55
CA ALA A 17 0.44 -11.26 -15.45
C ALA A 17 -0.59 -12.34 -15.07
N LYS A 18 -1.00 -12.39 -13.80
CA LYS A 18 -2.08 -13.27 -13.30
C LYS A 18 -3.48 -12.65 -13.42
N GLY A 19 -3.60 -11.46 -14.00
CA GLY A 19 -4.88 -10.77 -14.22
C GLY A 19 -5.38 -9.96 -13.02
N ALA A 20 -4.51 -9.62 -12.06
CA ALA A 20 -4.88 -8.71 -10.99
C ALA A 20 -5.17 -7.30 -11.54
N LEU A 21 -6.14 -6.62 -10.93
CA LEU A 21 -6.50 -5.25 -11.32
C LEU A 21 -5.39 -4.25 -10.95
N LEU A 22 -5.20 -3.23 -11.78
CA LEU A 22 -4.18 -2.19 -11.59
C LEU A 22 -4.30 -1.49 -10.22
N GLY A 23 -5.51 -1.11 -9.80
CA GLY A 23 -5.71 -0.47 -8.49
C GLY A 23 -5.39 -1.38 -7.32
N THR A 24 -5.60 -2.70 -7.46
CA THR A 24 -5.21 -3.69 -6.45
C THR A 24 -3.69 -3.80 -6.32
N ILE A 25 -2.98 -3.79 -7.45
CA ILE A 25 -1.50 -3.82 -7.48
C ILE A 25 -0.93 -2.54 -6.86
N LEU A 26 -1.47 -1.38 -7.22
CA LEU A 26 -1.07 -0.09 -6.64
C LEU A 26 -1.30 -0.07 -5.12
N SER A 27 -2.46 -0.57 -4.67
CA SER A 27 -2.77 -0.66 -3.23
C SER A 27 -1.77 -1.51 -2.47
N PHE A 28 -1.38 -2.64 -3.05
CA PHE A 28 -0.36 -3.51 -2.48
C PHE A 28 0.98 -2.78 -2.34
N MET A 29 1.46 -2.14 -3.41
CA MET A 29 2.76 -1.44 -3.39
C MET A 29 2.77 -0.27 -2.38
N MET A 30 1.66 0.48 -2.27
CA MET A 30 1.50 1.54 -1.27
C MET A 30 1.46 0.98 0.15
N ALA A 31 0.75 -0.12 0.39
CA ALA A 31 0.70 -0.74 1.72
C ALA A 31 2.09 -1.21 2.17
N VAL A 32 2.84 -1.86 1.29
CA VAL A 32 4.17 -2.39 1.59
C VAL A 32 5.14 -1.28 1.99
N THR A 33 5.10 -0.14 1.29
CA THR A 33 5.99 0.99 1.54
C THR A 33 5.57 1.84 2.74
N THR A 34 4.28 2.12 2.89
CA THR A 34 3.79 3.02 3.93
C THR A 34 3.65 2.33 5.29
N LEU A 35 3.27 1.04 5.31
CA LEU A 35 2.94 0.29 6.52
C LEU A 35 3.93 -0.85 6.81
N SER A 36 5.18 -0.71 6.36
CA SER A 36 6.19 -1.75 6.60
C SER A 36 6.35 -2.05 8.10
N LEU A 37 6.39 -3.33 8.47
CA LEU A 37 6.52 -3.74 9.87
C LEU A 37 7.69 -3.06 10.61
N PRO A 38 8.90 -2.96 10.02
CA PRO A 38 10.01 -2.33 10.71
C PRO A 38 9.87 -0.82 10.86
N SER A 39 9.29 -0.11 9.87
CA SER A 39 9.04 1.33 10.00
C SER A 39 8.04 1.62 11.10
N LEU A 40 6.99 0.80 11.25
CA LEU A 40 6.04 0.91 12.35
C LEU A 40 6.68 0.65 13.71
N ILE A 41 7.59 -0.33 13.82
CA ILE A 41 8.34 -0.60 15.07
C ILE A 41 9.26 0.57 15.43
N MET A 42 9.95 1.15 14.44
CA MET A 42 10.77 2.35 14.66
C MET A 42 9.89 3.53 15.10
N LEU A 43 8.76 3.75 14.43
CA LEU A 43 7.84 4.86 14.72
C LEU A 43 7.18 4.72 16.10
N LYS A 44 6.88 3.48 16.53
CA LYS A 44 6.36 3.19 17.88
C LYS A 44 7.30 3.64 19.00
N LYS A 45 8.62 3.66 18.75
CA LYS A 45 9.60 4.17 19.74
C LYS A 45 9.63 5.70 19.81
N ALA A 46 9.23 6.41 18.76
CA ALA A 46 9.27 7.87 18.68
C ALA A 46 7.91 8.54 18.94
N ILE A 47 6.80 7.85 18.68
CA ILE A 47 5.44 8.41 18.70
C ILE A 47 4.55 7.66 19.71
N LYS A 48 3.60 8.37 20.35
CA LYS A 48 2.60 7.75 21.25
C LYS A 48 1.81 6.65 20.51
N PRO A 49 1.55 5.48 21.13
CA PRO A 49 0.88 4.36 20.48
C PRO A 49 -0.53 4.71 19.95
N LYS A 50 -1.23 5.65 20.60
CA LYS A 50 -2.54 6.15 20.12
C LYS A 50 -2.43 6.84 18.75
N LEU A 51 -1.40 7.66 18.55
CA LEU A 51 -1.16 8.35 17.27
C LEU A 51 -0.71 7.39 16.18
N LEU A 52 0.08 6.37 16.54
CA LEU A 52 0.48 5.31 15.59
C LEU A 52 -0.75 4.55 15.07
N ALA A 53 -1.70 4.20 15.95
CA ALA A 53 -2.94 3.56 15.54
C ALA A 53 -3.75 4.44 14.58
N THR A 54 -3.86 5.75 14.86
CA THR A 54 -4.51 6.71 13.95
C THR A 54 -3.82 6.80 12.61
N PHE A 55 -2.48 6.83 12.58
CA PHE A 55 -1.70 6.83 11.33
C PHE A 55 -1.99 5.59 10.48
N ILE A 56 -1.90 4.40 11.09
CA ILE A 56 -2.19 3.14 10.38
C ILE A 56 -3.62 3.14 9.83
N ALA A 57 -4.60 3.59 10.62
CA ALA A 57 -5.99 3.65 10.21
C ALA A 57 -6.18 4.58 8.99
N ILE A 58 -5.65 5.80 9.05
CA ILE A 58 -5.77 6.78 7.96
C ILE A 58 -5.09 6.26 6.69
N CYS A 59 -3.86 5.75 6.80
CA CYS A 59 -3.15 5.18 5.65
C CYS A 59 -3.91 3.99 5.05
N THR A 60 -4.42 3.08 5.87
CA THR A 60 -5.18 1.92 5.40
C THR A 60 -6.43 2.35 4.65
N VAL A 61 -7.20 3.30 5.21
CA VAL A 61 -8.40 3.84 4.57
C VAL A 61 -8.06 4.54 3.25
N GLY A 62 -7.00 5.36 3.23
CA GLY A 62 -6.54 6.03 2.01
C GLY A 62 -6.13 5.04 0.92
N ILE A 63 -5.35 4.00 1.27
CA ILE A 63 -4.94 2.95 0.33
C ILE A 63 -6.15 2.23 -0.26
N ILE A 64 -7.14 1.88 0.57
CA ILE A 64 -8.38 1.24 0.12
C ILE A 64 -9.13 2.14 -0.86
N ILE A 65 -9.34 3.41 -0.50
CA ILE A 65 -10.07 4.38 -1.34
C ILE A 65 -9.39 4.54 -2.69
N VAL A 66 -8.06 4.73 -2.70
CA VAL A 66 -7.29 4.89 -3.94
C VAL A 66 -7.34 3.61 -4.76
N GLY A 67 -7.21 2.43 -4.14
CA GLY A 67 -7.30 1.15 -4.82
C GLY A 67 -8.60 0.91 -5.55
N TYR A 68 -9.72 1.10 -4.85
CA TYR A 68 -11.05 0.97 -5.43
C TYR A 68 -11.32 2.08 -6.45
N GLY A 69 -10.88 3.31 -6.18
CA GLY A 69 -10.98 4.42 -7.12
C GLY A 69 -10.28 4.12 -8.44
N PHE A 70 -9.04 3.63 -8.39
CA PHE A 70 -8.31 3.21 -9.58
C PHE A 70 -8.96 2.01 -10.27
N ASN A 71 -9.47 1.02 -9.54
CA ASN A 71 -10.18 -0.11 -10.16
C ASN A 71 -11.48 0.33 -10.87
N ALA A 72 -12.19 1.31 -10.31
CA ALA A 72 -13.42 1.85 -10.90
C ALA A 72 -13.14 2.73 -12.13
N ILE A 73 -12.09 3.55 -12.09
CA ILE A 73 -11.70 4.46 -13.19
C ILE A 73 -10.90 3.73 -14.26
N ALA A 74 -10.19 2.65 -13.94
CA ALA A 74 -9.39 1.90 -14.92
C ALA A 74 -10.22 1.42 -16.11
N TYR A 75 -11.51 1.11 -15.93
CA TYR A 75 -12.41 0.79 -17.03
C TYR A 75 -12.62 1.96 -18.02
N LEU A 76 -12.44 3.20 -17.57
CA LEU A 76 -12.60 4.43 -18.36
C LEU A 76 -11.32 4.81 -19.12
N LEU A 77 -10.17 4.24 -18.76
CA LEU A 77 -8.86 4.49 -19.38
C LEU A 77 -8.42 3.37 -20.35
N VAL A 78 -9.19 2.29 -20.48
CA VAL A 78 -9.01 1.20 -21.45
C VAL A 78 -9.88 1.43 -22.68
#